data_AF-A0A8T1U5X1-F1
#
_entry.id   AF-A0A8T1U5X1-F1
#
_cell.length_a   1.000
_cell.length_b   1.000
_cell.length_c   1.000
_cell.angle_alpha   90.00
_cell.angle_beta   90.00
_cell.angle_gamma   90.00
#
_symmetry.space_group_name_H-M   'P 1'
#
loop_
_entity.id
_entity.type
_entity.pdbx_description
1 polymer ?
#
loop_
_entity_poly.entity_id
_entity_poly.type
_entity_poly.pdbx_seq_one_letter_code
_entity_poly.pdbx_strand_id
1 'polypeptide(L)'
;MLQMTVSHRAQADGQSERQIWTLEDALRCTASRYSDEWHKWLPSTEYAYASFVNMSTGVTPMEIDTGRRPLPRLWVASDSCLFLEDHQAVIDYAKEQLAKAQERQKKSYDQHRKIVNFNISAFVYVRAKLLNKNFETPDCDFSKDPTKNKLLPHWVGPFPIAQRVGAYAYKLVLLPAL
;
A
#
# COMPACT_ATOMS: atom_id res chain seq x y z
N MET A 1 3.67 11.91 15.97
CA MET A 1 4.25 10.78 16.70
C MET A 1 4.37 9.63 15.70
N LEU A 2 5.57 9.34 15.17
CA LEU A 2 5.76 8.27 14.18
C LEU A 2 5.47 6.92 14.86
N GLN A 3 4.35 6.29 14.51
CA GLN A 3 4.08 4.92 14.91
C GLN A 3 4.92 4.00 14.02
N MET A 4 5.99 3.46 14.58
CA MET A 4 6.84 2.48 13.91
C MET A 4 6.03 1.20 13.66
N THR A 5 5.92 0.81 12.39
CA THR A 5 5.31 -0.44 11.98
C THR A 5 6.22 -1.62 12.29
N VAL A 6 5.66 -2.83 12.37
CA VAL A 6 6.44 -4.05 12.61
C VAL A 6 7.48 -4.23 11.50
N SER A 7 8.70 -4.64 11.85
CA SER A 7 9.81 -4.79 10.91
C SER A 7 9.42 -5.60 9.67
N HIS A 8 9.81 -5.10 8.49
CA HIS A 8 9.58 -5.72 7.18
C HIS A 8 8.11 -6.10 6.88
N ARG A 9 7.17 -5.30 7.39
CA ARG A 9 5.73 -5.49 7.14
C ARG A 9 5.17 -4.33 6.31
N ALA A 10 5.38 -4.37 4.99
CA ALA A 10 4.77 -3.45 4.01
C ALA A 10 3.25 -3.27 4.24
N GLN A 11 2.58 -4.32 4.70
CA GLN A 11 1.15 -4.31 5.01
C GLN A 11 0.71 -3.29 6.07
N ALA A 12 1.60 -2.82 6.95
CA ALA A 12 1.27 -1.85 8.01
C ALA A 12 1.38 -0.39 7.53
N ASP A 13 2.22 -0.11 6.53
CA ASP A 13 2.19 1.16 5.76
C ASP A 13 1.30 1.03 4.50
N GLY A 14 0.55 -0.08 4.41
CA GLY A 14 -0.16 -0.47 3.21
C GLY A 14 -1.27 0.49 2.78
N GLN A 15 -1.74 1.42 3.62
CA GLN A 15 -2.68 2.45 3.17
C GLN A 15 -2.00 3.49 2.28
N SER A 16 -0.83 4.00 2.68
CA SER A 16 -0.07 4.98 1.89
C SER A 16 0.48 4.32 0.62
N GLU A 17 1.06 3.12 0.73
CA GLU A 17 1.57 2.36 -0.42
C GLU A 17 0.47 2.06 -1.46
N ARG A 18 -0.75 1.72 -1.01
CA ARG A 18 -1.89 1.48 -1.92
C ARG A 18 -2.36 2.76 -2.59
N GLN A 19 -2.36 3.87 -1.87
CA GLN A 19 -2.70 5.18 -2.42
C GLN A 19 -1.70 5.57 -3.51
N ILE A 20 -0.40 5.37 -3.27
CA ILE A 20 0.67 5.61 -4.24
C ILE A 20 0.48 4.74 -5.48
N TRP A 21 0.25 3.43 -5.34
CA TRP A 21 0.01 2.56 -6.49
C TRP A 21 -1.21 2.95 -7.31
N THR A 22 -2.29 3.37 -6.64
CA THR A 22 -3.51 3.79 -7.33
C THR A 22 -3.26 5.08 -8.13
N LEU A 23 -2.49 6.02 -7.57
CA LEU A 23 -2.07 7.24 -8.24
C LEU A 23 -1.12 6.94 -9.42
N GLU A 24 -0.14 6.05 -9.25
CA GLU A 24 0.76 5.62 -10.32
C GLU A 24 0.01 4.95 -11.48
N ASP A 25 -1.00 4.11 -11.19
CA ASP A 25 -1.79 3.43 -12.23
C ASP A 25 -2.61 4.44 -13.05
N ALA A 26 -3.24 5.41 -12.38
CA ALA A 26 -3.95 6.50 -13.06
C ALA A 26 -3.00 7.37 -13.90
N LEU A 27 -1.83 7.73 -13.37
CA LEU A 27 -0.80 8.47 -14.11
C LEU A 27 -0.32 7.70 -15.34
N ARG A 28 -0.14 6.37 -15.21
CA ARG A 28 0.24 5.50 -16.34
C ARG A 28 -0.85 5.48 -17.42
N CYS A 29 -2.13 5.44 -17.04
CA CYS A 29 -3.24 5.56 -17.99
C CYS A 29 -3.25 6.91 -18.69
N THR A 30 -3.05 8.02 -17.97
CA THR A 30 -3.02 9.35 -18.58
C THR A 30 -1.81 9.56 -19.48
N ALA A 31 -0.63 9.07 -19.07
CA ALA A 31 0.57 9.11 -19.91
C ALA A 31 0.41 8.24 -21.16
N SER A 32 -0.20 7.06 -21.04
CA SER A 32 -0.48 6.19 -22.18
C SER A 32 -1.44 6.84 -23.18
N ARG A 33 -2.44 7.59 -22.71
CA ARG A 33 -3.42 8.25 -23.58
C ARG A 33 -2.92 9.54 -24.22
N TYR A 34 -2.09 10.31 -23.52
CA TYR A 34 -1.65 11.64 -23.96
C TYR A 34 -0.14 11.71 -24.28
N SER A 35 0.55 10.57 -24.39
CA SER A 35 1.99 10.35 -24.70
C SER A 35 2.92 11.55 -24.52
N ASP A 36 2.92 12.50 -25.45
CA ASP A 36 3.88 13.61 -25.49
C ASP A 36 3.44 14.85 -24.67
N GLU A 37 2.15 14.94 -24.34
CA GLU A 37 1.54 16.07 -23.63
C GLU A 37 1.09 15.74 -22.20
N TRP A 38 1.45 14.55 -21.68
CA TRP A 38 1.02 14.09 -20.35
C TRP A 38 1.32 15.09 -19.22
N HIS A 39 2.41 15.85 -19.34
CA HIS A 39 2.82 16.87 -18.38
C HIS A 39 1.81 18.03 -18.28
N LYS A 40 1.11 18.37 -19.37
CA LYS A 40 0.05 19.39 -19.38
C LYS A 40 -1.19 18.93 -18.60
N TRP A 41 -1.42 17.62 -18.55
CA TRP A 41 -2.55 16.99 -17.90
C TRP A 41 -2.29 16.61 -16.45
N LEU A 42 -1.04 16.73 -15.98
CA LEU A 42 -0.65 16.42 -14.58
C LEU A 42 -1.52 17.16 -13.55
N PRO A 43 -1.81 18.48 -13.67
CA PRO A 43 -2.65 19.18 -12.71
C PRO A 43 -4.09 18.66 -12.69
N SER A 44 -4.62 18.23 -13.84
CA SER A 44 -5.95 17.63 -13.94
C SER A 44 -6.01 16.27 -13.26
N THR A 45 -4.98 15.44 -13.45
CA THR A 45 -4.87 14.13 -12.80
C THR A 45 -4.69 14.26 -11.29
N GLU A 46 -3.87 15.22 -10.84
CA GLU A 46 -3.69 15.55 -9.43
C GLU A 46 -5.02 16.02 -8.80
N TYR A 47 -5.74 16.93 -9.47
CA TYR A 47 -7.06 17.37 -9.00
C TYR A 47 -8.09 16.23 -9.01
N ALA A 48 -8.05 15.35 -10.00
CA ALA A 48 -8.91 14.16 -10.05
C ALA A 48 -8.63 13.23 -8.87
N TYR A 49 -7.37 13.01 -8.52
CA TYR A 49 -6.98 12.23 -7.33
C TYR A 49 -7.42 12.93 -6.03
N ALA A 50 -7.14 14.23 -5.90
CA ALA A 50 -7.48 15.02 -4.73
C ALA A 50 -9.00 15.09 -4.48
N SER A 51 -9.80 15.02 -5.56
CA SER A 51 -11.27 15.04 -5.53
C SER A 51 -11.94 13.65 -5.50
N PHE A 52 -11.17 12.56 -5.55
CA PHE A 52 -11.70 11.20 -5.55
C PHE A 52 -11.97 10.72 -4.12
N VAL A 53 -13.13 10.11 -3.88
CA VAL A 53 -13.51 9.59 -2.55
C VAL A 53 -12.76 8.30 -2.27
N ASN A 54 -11.96 8.26 -1.21
CA ASN A 54 -11.29 7.03 -0.81
C ASN A 54 -12.31 6.07 -0.16
N MET A 55 -12.46 4.86 -0.71
CA MET A 55 -13.38 3.83 -0.20
C MET A 55 -13.17 3.47 1.28
N SER A 56 -11.94 3.56 1.79
CA SER A 56 -11.63 3.23 3.18
C SER A 56 -11.93 4.36 4.18
N THR A 57 -11.93 5.61 3.71
CA THR A 57 -12.09 6.81 4.54
C THR A 57 -13.45 7.49 4.32
N GLY A 58 -14.11 7.24 3.19
CA GLY A 58 -15.40 7.82 2.81
C GLY A 58 -15.33 9.30 2.43
N VAL A 59 -14.14 9.90 2.41
CA VAL A 59 -13.89 11.32 2.12
C VAL A 59 -12.75 11.46 1.10
N THR A 60 -12.66 12.62 0.49
CA THR A 60 -11.62 12.93 -0.51
C THR A 60 -10.30 13.38 0.16
N PRO A 61 -9.12 13.12 -0.42
CA PRO A 61 -7.85 13.62 0.13
C PRO A 61 -7.85 15.13 0.34
N MET A 62 -8.44 15.90 -0.57
CA MET A 62 -8.55 17.36 -0.45
C MET A 62 -9.38 17.79 0.76
N GLU A 63 -10.47 17.08 1.06
CA GLU A 63 -11.28 17.34 2.26
C GLU A 63 -10.52 17.02 3.55
N ILE A 64 -9.68 15.98 3.55
CA ILE A 64 -8.85 15.62 4.71
C ILE A 64 -7.77 16.68 4.93
N ASP A 65 -7.06 17.06 3.88
CA ASP A 65 -5.88 17.92 3.97
C ASP A 65 -6.25 19.39 4.19
N THR A 66 -7.24 19.89 3.44
CA THR A 66 -7.61 21.32 3.44
C THR A 66 -8.93 21.63 4.14
N GLY A 67 -9.71 20.61 4.51
CA GLY A 67 -11.07 20.78 5.04
C GLY A 67 -12.11 21.27 4.02
N ARG A 68 -11.72 21.41 2.74
CA ARG A 68 -12.57 21.94 1.68
C ARG A 68 -13.02 20.84 0.75
N ARG A 69 -14.30 20.89 0.35
CA ARG A 69 -14.84 19.98 -0.67
C ARG A 69 -14.31 20.35 -2.05
N PRO A 70 -13.91 19.36 -2.87
CA PRO A 70 -13.53 19.62 -4.25
C PRO A 70 -14.70 20.26 -5.00
N LEU A 71 -14.40 21.30 -5.78
CA LEU A 71 -15.40 21.92 -6.63
C LEU A 71 -15.78 20.92 -7.74
N PRO A 72 -17.09 20.70 -8.00
CA PRO A 72 -17.54 19.73 -9.01
C PRO A 72 -17.06 20.04 -10.44
N ARG A 73 -16.67 21.30 -10.71
CA ARG A 73 -16.20 21.79 -12.01
C ARG A 73 -15.07 22.80 -11.82
N LEU A 74 -14.02 22.74 -12.65
CA LEU A 74 -13.06 23.83 -12.79
C LEU A 74 -13.84 25.08 -13.23
N TRP A 75 -13.85 26.13 -12.43
CA TRP A 75 -14.44 27.41 -12.82
C TRP A 75 -13.31 28.32 -13.31
N VAL A 76 -13.27 28.59 -14.61
CA VAL A 76 -12.37 29.60 -15.19
C VAL A 76 -13.24 30.66 -15.86
N ALA A 77 -13.03 31.92 -15.47
CA ALA A 77 -13.76 33.06 -15.99
C ALA A 77 -13.24 33.44 -17.39
N SER A 78 -14.17 33.42 -18.35
CA SER A 78 -14.10 33.93 -19.72
C SER A 78 -13.09 33.28 -20.69
N ASP A 79 -13.64 32.86 -21.84
CA ASP A 79 -12.98 32.46 -23.09
C ASP A 79 -12.45 31.01 -23.22
N SER A 80 -12.66 30.15 -22.22
CA SER A 80 -12.06 28.80 -22.14
C SER A 80 -13.06 27.63 -22.22
N CYS A 81 -14.19 27.75 -22.92
CA CYS A 81 -15.22 26.69 -22.92
C CYS A 81 -14.71 25.33 -23.45
N LEU A 82 -13.95 25.32 -24.55
CA LEU A 82 -13.34 24.09 -25.10
C LEU A 82 -12.27 23.50 -24.15
N PHE A 83 -11.47 24.36 -23.53
CA PHE A 83 -10.47 23.96 -22.54
C PHE A 83 -11.12 23.32 -21.30
N LEU A 84 -12.27 23.84 -20.87
CA LEU A 84 -13.03 23.28 -19.75
C LEU A 84 -13.62 21.91 -20.10
N GLU A 85 -14.18 21.74 -21.29
CA GLU A 85 -14.74 20.47 -21.74
C GLU A 85 -13.67 19.37 -21.83
N ASP A 86 -12.51 19.68 -22.42
CA ASP A 86 -11.39 18.74 -22.52
C ASP A 86 -10.84 18.37 -21.15
N HIS A 87 -10.65 19.35 -20.25
CA HIS A 87 -10.18 19.10 -18.88
C HIS A 87 -11.18 18.27 -18.07
N GLN A 88 -12.47 18.54 -18.22
CA GLN A 88 -13.50 17.83 -17.48
C GLN A 88 -13.64 16.38 -17.97
N ALA A 89 -13.54 16.14 -19.28
CA ALA A 89 -13.48 14.80 -19.84
C ALA A 89 -12.27 14.01 -19.32
N VAL A 90 -11.10 14.66 -19.18
CA VAL A 90 -9.90 14.03 -18.61
C VAL A 90 -10.09 13.70 -17.13
N ILE A 91 -10.69 14.60 -16.35
CA ILE A 91 -10.96 14.36 -14.92
C ILE A 91 -11.95 13.21 -14.74
N ASP A 92 -13.03 13.18 -15.52
CA ASP A 92 -14.04 12.13 -15.43
C ASP A 92 -13.46 10.77 -15.84
N TYR A 93 -12.65 10.74 -16.90
CA TYR A 93 -11.91 9.55 -17.31
C TYR A 93 -10.93 9.08 -16.21
N ALA A 94 -10.16 10.00 -15.63
CA ALA A 94 -9.22 9.67 -14.56
C ALA A 94 -9.92 9.10 -13.32
N LYS A 95 -11.07 9.67 -12.92
CA LYS A 95 -11.91 9.14 -11.82
C LYS A 95 -12.41 7.74 -12.10
N GLU A 96 -12.84 7.47 -13.34
CA GLU A 96 -13.29 6.14 -13.74
C GLU A 96 -12.15 5.10 -13.68
N GLN A 97 -10.95 5.47 -14.16
CA GLN A 97 -9.78 4.59 -14.08
C GLN A 97 -9.36 4.34 -12.62
N LEU A 98 -9.37 5.36 -11.77
CA LEU A 98 -9.08 5.22 -10.33
C LEU A 98 -10.05 4.24 -9.65
N ALA A 99 -11.36 4.35 -9.94
CA ALA A 99 -12.36 3.44 -9.40
C ALA A 99 -12.12 1.98 -9.85
N LYS A 100 -11.85 1.77 -11.15
CA LYS A 100 -11.54 0.43 -11.70
C LYS A 100 -10.26 -0.15 -11.11
N ALA A 101 -9.21 0.66 -10.93
CA ALA A 101 -7.96 0.25 -10.32
C ALA A 101 -8.17 -0.23 -8.88
N GLN A 102 -8.94 0.53 -8.08
CA GLN A 102 -9.28 0.14 -6.71
C GLN A 102 -10.07 -1.17 -6.65
N GLU A 103 -11.05 -1.36 -7.54
CA GLU A 103 -11.84 -2.59 -7.58
C GLU A 103 -10.98 -3.82 -7.93
N ARG A 104 -10.11 -3.70 -8.94
CA ARG A 104 -9.15 -4.75 -9.32
C ARG A 104 -8.23 -5.13 -8.16
N GLN A 105 -7.71 -4.13 -7.44
CA GLN A 105 -6.86 -4.35 -6.27
C GLN A 105 -7.60 -5.07 -5.15
N LYS A 106 -8.82 -4.63 -4.81
CA LYS A 106 -9.66 -5.28 -3.79
C LYS A 106 -9.92 -6.74 -4.14
N LYS A 107 -10.34 -7.02 -5.38
CA LYS A 107 -10.62 -8.37 -5.86
C LYS A 107 -9.38 -9.28 -5.79
N SER A 108 -8.23 -8.78 -6.24
CA SER A 108 -6.96 -9.53 -6.18
C SER A 108 -6.54 -9.82 -4.74
N TYR A 109 -6.67 -8.84 -3.83
CA TYR A 109 -6.33 -9.01 -2.42
C TYR A 109 -7.22 -10.04 -1.73
N ASP A 110 -8.53 -9.96 -1.93
CA ASP A 110 -9.49 -10.86 -1.29
C ASP A 110 -9.33 -12.32 -1.79
N GLN A 111 -9.01 -12.52 -3.07
CA GLN A 111 -8.79 -13.87 -3.64
C GLN A 111 -7.60 -14.62 -3.02
N HIS A 112 -6.51 -13.91 -2.71
CA HIS A 112 -5.27 -14.55 -2.23
C HIS A 112 -5.18 -14.62 -0.70
N ARG A 113 -6.14 -14.04 0.02
CA ARG A 113 -6.10 -13.93 1.48
C ARG A 113 -6.59 -15.21 2.16
N LYS A 114 -5.66 -16.00 2.70
CA LYS A 114 -5.99 -17.11 3.62
C LYS A 114 -6.07 -16.59 5.07
N ILE A 115 -7.22 -16.74 5.71
CA ILE A 115 -7.37 -16.45 7.14
C ILE A 115 -6.80 -17.64 7.90
N VAL A 116 -5.61 -17.49 8.48
CA VAL A 116 -4.98 -18.49 9.35
C VAL A 116 -4.97 -17.94 10.77
N ASN A 117 -5.64 -18.66 11.68
CA ASN A 117 -5.64 -18.36 13.10
C ASN A 117 -4.69 -19.32 13.81
N PHE A 118 -3.82 -18.79 14.66
CA PHE A 118 -2.93 -19.58 15.49
C PHE A 118 -3.35 -19.49 16.95
N ASN A 119 -3.27 -20.62 17.66
CA ASN A 119 -3.51 -20.65 19.10
C ASN A 119 -2.29 -20.13 19.86
N ILE A 120 -2.52 -19.53 21.03
CA ILE A 120 -1.45 -19.21 21.99
C ILE A 120 -0.76 -20.53 22.37
N SER A 121 0.56 -20.50 22.57
CA SER A 121 1.43 -21.67 22.76
C SER A 121 1.59 -22.62 21.56
N ALA A 122 0.99 -22.32 20.40
CA ALA A 122 1.33 -23.04 19.18
C ALA A 122 2.75 -22.65 18.70
N PHE A 123 3.38 -23.60 18.04
CA PHE A 123 4.71 -23.45 17.46
C PHE A 123 4.61 -23.04 15.99
N VAL A 124 5.37 -22.02 15.59
CA VAL A 124 5.37 -21.48 14.23
C VAL A 124 6.78 -21.26 13.71
N TYR A 125 6.94 -21.44 12.40
CA TYR A 125 8.16 -21.09 11.69
C TYR A 125 8.10 -19.64 11.22
N VAL A 126 9.22 -18.94 11.33
CA VAL A 126 9.41 -17.56 10.88
C VAL A 126 10.32 -17.55 9.68
N ARG A 127 10.08 -16.64 8.74
CA ARG A 127 10.92 -16.50 7.56
C ARG A 127 12.28 -15.93 7.96
N ALA A 128 13.38 -16.60 7.60
CA ALA A 128 14.74 -16.25 8.04
C ALA A 128 15.10 -14.78 7.77
N LYS A 129 14.67 -14.25 6.61
CA LYS A 129 14.93 -12.86 6.20
C LYS A 129 14.31 -11.79 7.11
N LEU A 130 13.32 -12.15 7.94
CA LEU A 130 12.62 -11.21 8.84
C LEU A 130 13.23 -11.20 10.25
N LEU A 131 14.10 -12.16 10.57
CA LEU A 131 14.76 -12.23 11.85
C LEU A 131 15.99 -11.32 11.86
N ASN A 132 16.19 -10.60 12.97
CA ASN A 132 17.37 -9.78 13.15
C ASN A 132 18.62 -10.66 13.26
N LYS A 133 19.75 -10.16 12.76
CA LYS A 133 21.06 -10.84 12.77
C LYS A 133 21.59 -11.20 14.16
N ASN A 134 21.02 -10.59 15.21
CA ASN A 134 21.41 -10.77 16.60
C ASN A 134 20.76 -12.00 17.27
N PHE A 135 19.91 -12.73 16.56
CA PHE A 135 19.36 -13.98 17.04
C PHE A 135 20.20 -15.13 16.54
N GLU A 136 20.59 -16.03 17.43
CA GLU A 136 21.18 -17.31 17.07
C GLU A 136 20.11 -18.39 17.19
N THR A 137 20.07 -19.27 16.19
CA THR A 137 19.26 -20.47 16.25
C THR A 137 20.11 -21.64 15.81
N PRO A 138 19.93 -22.84 16.40
CA PRO A 138 20.73 -24.02 16.05
C PRO A 138 20.64 -24.36 14.55
N ASP A 139 19.54 -23.99 13.89
CA ASP A 139 19.27 -24.36 12.51
C ASP A 139 19.79 -23.33 11.48
N CYS A 140 20.22 -22.14 11.92
CA CYS A 140 20.83 -21.18 11.02
C CYS A 140 21.79 -20.20 11.71
N ASP A 141 22.97 -20.10 11.10
CA ASP A 141 23.99 -19.10 11.38
C ASP A 141 23.60 -17.76 10.72
N PHE A 142 23.10 -16.83 11.54
CA PHE A 142 22.72 -15.48 11.11
C PHE A 142 23.90 -14.49 11.03
N SER A 143 25.12 -14.92 11.36
CA SER A 143 26.35 -14.15 11.09
C SER A 143 26.47 -13.85 9.60
N LYS A 144 26.00 -14.77 8.75
CA LYS A 144 25.94 -14.61 7.31
C LYS A 144 24.58 -14.11 6.87
N ASP A 145 24.54 -13.13 5.96
CA ASP A 145 23.30 -12.50 5.52
C ASP A 145 22.36 -13.51 4.83
N PRO A 146 21.16 -13.80 5.41
CA PRO A 146 20.21 -14.76 4.86
C PRO A 146 19.59 -14.30 3.54
N THR A 147 19.76 -13.04 3.14
CA THR A 147 19.34 -12.56 1.82
C THR A 147 20.32 -12.93 0.71
N LYS A 148 21.60 -13.12 1.04
CA LYS A 148 22.69 -13.37 0.08
C LYS A 148 23.10 -14.83 0.01
N ASN A 149 22.82 -15.62 1.05
CA ASN A 149 23.20 -17.01 1.11
C ASN A 149 22.07 -17.95 0.66
N LYS A 150 22.23 -18.52 -0.53
CA LYS A 150 21.27 -19.43 -1.17
C LYS A 150 21.08 -20.76 -0.42
N LEU A 151 22.06 -21.15 0.40
CA LEU A 151 22.06 -22.42 1.14
C LEU A 151 21.47 -22.32 2.55
N LEU A 152 21.14 -21.12 3.04
CA LEU A 152 20.51 -20.98 4.34
C LEU A 152 19.02 -21.37 4.27
N PRO A 153 18.47 -21.96 5.34
CA PRO A 153 17.07 -22.33 5.38
C PRO A 153 16.17 -21.10 5.26
N HIS A 154 15.12 -21.21 4.46
CA HIS A 154 14.18 -20.11 4.23
C HIS A 154 13.26 -19.87 5.44
N TRP A 155 13.06 -20.89 6.28
CA TRP A 155 12.19 -20.90 7.46
C TRP A 155 12.99 -21.36 8.68
N VAL A 156 12.77 -20.71 9.82
CA VAL A 156 13.52 -20.87 11.07
C VAL A 156 12.55 -21.01 12.24
N GLY A 157 12.84 -21.91 13.17
CA GLY A 157 11.98 -22.24 14.30
C GLY A 157 11.96 -23.76 14.54
N PRO A 158 11.03 -24.28 15.36
CA PRO A 158 9.77 -23.65 15.76
C PRO A 158 9.86 -22.69 16.96
N PHE A 159 9.16 -21.56 16.90
CA PHE A 159 9.03 -20.62 18.02
C PHE A 159 7.62 -20.64 18.62
N PRO A 160 7.47 -20.59 19.95
CA PRO A 160 6.17 -20.54 20.59
C PRO A 160 5.56 -19.13 20.50
N ILE A 161 4.25 -19.10 20.25
CA ILE A 161 3.46 -17.87 20.30
C ILE A 161 3.19 -17.48 21.76
N ALA A 162 3.73 -16.34 22.19
CA ALA A 162 3.53 -15.79 23.53
C ALA A 162 2.15 -15.14 23.69
N GLN A 163 1.75 -14.33 22.71
CA GLN A 163 0.52 -13.54 22.79
C GLN A 163 -0.01 -13.18 21.41
N ARG A 164 -1.33 -13.09 21.27
CA ARG A 164 -1.99 -12.47 20.12
C ARG A 164 -2.14 -10.96 20.36
N VAL A 165 -1.42 -10.15 19.57
CA VAL A 165 -1.43 -8.67 19.66
C VAL A 165 -2.58 -8.08 18.83
N GLY A 166 -3.01 -8.78 17.77
CA GLY A 166 -4.15 -8.37 16.95
C GLY A 166 -4.73 -9.53 16.14
N ALA A 167 -5.74 -9.24 15.31
CA ALA A 167 -6.41 -10.26 14.49
C ALA A 167 -5.42 -11.10 13.65
N TYR A 168 -4.32 -10.49 13.18
CA TYR A 168 -3.29 -11.13 12.35
C TYR A 168 -1.86 -10.87 12.86
N ALA A 169 -1.69 -10.45 14.11
CA ALA A 169 -0.39 -10.12 14.68
C ALA A 169 -0.15 -10.93 15.96
N TYR A 170 0.97 -11.63 16.00
CA TYR A 170 1.36 -12.50 17.11
C TYR A 170 2.75 -12.11 17.60
N LYS A 171 2.94 -12.13 18.91
CA LYS A 171 4.23 -11.93 19.57
C LYS A 171 4.85 -13.31 19.81
N LEU A 172 6.07 -13.48 19.34
CA LEU A 172 6.83 -14.72 19.47
C LEU A 172 7.89 -14.57 20.56
N VAL A 173 8.23 -15.68 21.22
CA VAL A 173 9.41 -15.73 22.07
C VAL A 173 10.59 -16.16 21.19
N LEU A 174 11.50 -15.23 20.95
CA LEU A 174 12.78 -15.51 20.30
C LEU A 174 13.83 -15.62 21.43
N LEU A 175 14.52 -16.76 21.52
CA LEU A 175 15.63 -16.89 22.46
C LEU A 175 16.78 -16.01 21.96
N PRO A 176 17.33 -15.09 22.77
CA PRO A 176 18.50 -14.31 22.38
C PRO A 176 19.70 -15.23 22.21
N ALA A 177 20.61 -14.84 21.31
CA ALA A 177 21.95 -15.44 21.23
C ALA A 177 22.65 -15.32 22.59
N LEU A 178 23.35 -16.38 23.01
CA LEU A 178 24.23 -16.37 24.19
C LEU A 178 25.57 -15.72 23.84
#